data_AF-W4HJP5-F1
#
_entry.id   AF-W4HJP5-F1
#
_cell.length_a   1.000
_cell.length_b   1.000
_cell.length_c   1.000
_cell.angle_alpha   90.00
_cell.angle_beta   90.00
_cell.angle_gamma   90.00
#
_symmetry.space_group_name_H-M   'P 1'
#
loop_
_entity.id
_entity.type
_entity.pdbx_description
1 polymer ?
#
loop_
_entity_poly.entity_id
_entity_poly.type
_entity_poly.pdbx_seq_one_letter_code
_entity_poly.pdbx_strand_id
1 'polypeptide(L)'
;MSVGVDTVGPEDGGTALAAEYVLGLMSDAESEAFEARLADEDALVDEVVLWTEYLARLVDAIPETAPAAAVKRRIEATAFGETLGRRSRSPLRQIIPYGIGGALAAMALWAAVSFGLVGGGGPEQPVLVADVTLEDLPVAIHAGYFAEAGELLVIREQGEVPAGADLELWLVQEGAAPVSLGLVPRTEERVRYPLADVVAADLGGATLAVSREPPGGSTTGLPTGPVVGTAPVLPF
;
A
#
# COMPACT_ATOMS: atom_id res chain seq x y z
N MET A 1 -80.68 -16.92 -8.16
CA MET A 1 -81.12 -15.61 -8.70
C MET A 1 -80.27 -15.37 -9.94
N SER A 2 -80.81 -15.71 -11.10
CA SER A 2 -80.11 -15.67 -12.39
C SER A 2 -80.12 -14.22 -12.87
N VAL A 3 -78.95 -13.57 -12.86
CA VAL A 3 -78.75 -12.30 -13.57
C VAL A 3 -78.16 -12.68 -14.91
N GLY A 4 -78.96 -12.58 -15.97
CA GLY A 4 -78.51 -12.75 -17.34
C GLY A 4 -77.50 -11.64 -17.66
N VAL A 5 -76.29 -12.03 -17.99
CA VAL A 5 -75.34 -11.14 -18.65
C VAL A 5 -75.75 -11.14 -20.12
N ASP A 6 -76.43 -10.06 -20.53
CA ASP A 6 -76.62 -9.76 -21.95
C ASP A 6 -75.24 -9.66 -22.58
N THR A 7 -74.93 -10.61 -23.46
CA THR A 7 -73.75 -10.55 -24.31
C THR A 7 -74.10 -9.66 -25.49
N VAL A 8 -73.93 -8.35 -25.32
CA VAL A 8 -73.98 -7.41 -26.45
C VAL A 8 -72.72 -7.64 -27.28
N GLY A 9 -72.86 -8.39 -28.38
CA GLY A 9 -71.85 -8.44 -29.44
C GLY A 9 -71.87 -7.14 -30.26
N PRO A 10 -70.76 -6.80 -30.96
CA PRO A 10 -70.55 -5.49 -31.60
C PRO A 10 -71.35 -5.26 -32.90
N GLU A 11 -72.63 -5.63 -32.94
CA GLU A 11 -73.43 -5.63 -34.18
C GLU A 11 -74.20 -4.32 -34.46
N ASP A 12 -74.10 -3.30 -33.60
CA ASP A 12 -74.72 -1.99 -33.82
C ASP A 12 -73.73 -0.98 -34.44
N GLY A 13 -74.12 -0.33 -35.55
CA GLY A 13 -73.23 0.45 -36.43
C GLY A 13 -72.53 1.69 -35.85
N GLY A 14 -72.67 2.00 -34.55
CA GLY A 14 -71.83 2.96 -33.83
C GLY A 14 -70.51 2.35 -33.32
N THR A 15 -70.51 1.03 -33.11
CA THR A 15 -69.42 0.24 -32.52
C THR A 15 -68.26 -0.02 -33.48
N ALA A 16 -68.44 0.21 -34.79
CA ALA A 16 -67.40 0.02 -35.81
C ALA A 16 -66.28 1.08 -35.75
N LEU A 17 -66.62 2.33 -35.40
CA LEU A 17 -65.64 3.44 -35.39
C LEU A 17 -64.62 3.28 -34.26
N ALA A 18 -65.03 2.85 -33.07
CA ALA A 18 -64.09 2.58 -31.98
C ALA A 18 -63.13 1.43 -32.33
N ALA A 19 -63.62 0.39 -33.04
CA ALA A 19 -62.78 -0.69 -33.53
C ALA A 19 -61.77 -0.21 -34.58
N GLU A 20 -62.22 0.62 -35.53
CA GLU A 20 -61.37 1.23 -36.57
C GLU A 20 -60.29 2.13 -35.96
N TYR A 21 -60.64 2.90 -34.92
CA TYR A 21 -59.69 3.71 -34.17
C TYR A 21 -58.64 2.85 -33.44
N VAL A 22 -59.07 1.83 -32.68
CA VAL A 22 -58.16 0.93 -31.93
C VAL A 22 -57.23 0.13 -32.85
N LEU A 23 -57.73 -0.29 -34.02
CA LEU A 23 -56.92 -0.98 -35.04
C LEU A 23 -56.03 -0.02 -35.85
N GLY A 24 -56.15 1.30 -35.66
CA GLY A 24 -55.39 2.30 -36.40
C GLY A 24 -55.73 2.35 -37.89
N LEU A 25 -57.00 2.09 -38.25
CA LEU A 25 -57.48 2.07 -39.63
C LEU A 25 -57.99 3.43 -40.12
N MET A 26 -58.18 4.38 -39.21
CA MET A 26 -58.60 5.75 -39.51
C MET A 26 -57.47 6.58 -40.12
N SER A 27 -57.81 7.53 -41.00
CA SER A 27 -56.88 8.57 -41.43
C SER A 27 -56.56 9.57 -40.30
N ASP A 28 -55.48 10.34 -40.42
CA ASP A 28 -55.08 11.32 -39.42
C ASP A 28 -56.21 12.31 -39.06
N ALA A 29 -56.98 12.76 -40.06
CA ALA A 29 -58.10 13.69 -39.87
C ALA A 29 -59.32 13.03 -39.20
N GLU A 30 -59.58 11.75 -39.48
CA GLU A 30 -60.65 10.99 -38.82
C GLU A 30 -60.30 10.69 -37.36
N SER A 31 -59.04 10.33 -37.10
CA SER A 31 -58.52 10.13 -35.75
C SER A 31 -58.61 11.41 -34.91
N GLU A 32 -58.21 12.57 -35.45
CA GLU A 32 -58.32 13.85 -34.75
C GLU A 32 -59.78 14.21 -34.42
N ALA A 33 -60.69 14.00 -35.36
CA ALA A 33 -62.12 14.22 -35.14
C ALA A 33 -62.72 13.24 -34.12
N PHE A 34 -62.26 11.99 -34.11
CA PHE A 34 -62.68 10.96 -33.16
C PHE A 34 -62.14 11.26 -31.75
N GLU A 35 -60.88 11.67 -31.62
CA GLU A 35 -60.25 12.07 -30.35
C GLU A 35 -60.93 13.29 -29.73
N ALA A 36 -61.36 14.26 -30.54
CA ALA A 36 -62.12 15.40 -30.06
C ALA A 36 -63.44 14.98 -29.38
N ARG A 37 -64.11 13.93 -29.90
CA ARG A 37 -65.34 13.38 -29.31
C ARG A 37 -65.09 12.59 -28.04
N LEU A 38 -63.95 11.91 -27.93
CA LEU A 38 -63.57 11.18 -26.70
C LEU A 38 -63.48 12.10 -25.47
N ALA A 39 -63.23 13.40 -25.66
CA ALA A 39 -63.19 14.36 -24.55
C ALA A 39 -64.57 14.67 -23.95
N ASP A 40 -65.65 14.50 -24.72
CA ASP A 40 -67.01 14.91 -24.37
C ASP A 40 -67.98 13.72 -24.21
N GLU A 41 -67.66 12.55 -24.78
CA GLU A 41 -68.53 11.37 -24.83
C GLU A 41 -67.94 10.18 -24.02
N ASP A 42 -68.28 10.08 -22.74
CA ASP A 42 -67.81 8.98 -21.85
C ASP A 42 -68.14 7.58 -22.40
N ALA A 43 -69.31 7.42 -23.03
CA ALA A 43 -69.71 6.14 -23.64
C ALA A 43 -68.76 5.70 -24.76
N LEU A 44 -68.17 6.64 -25.49
CA LEU A 44 -67.20 6.36 -26.55
C LEU A 44 -65.87 5.89 -25.98
N VAL A 45 -65.48 6.41 -24.81
CA VAL A 45 -64.30 5.95 -24.06
C VAL A 45 -64.48 4.50 -23.62
N ASP A 46 -65.65 4.16 -23.07
CA ASP A 46 -65.98 2.78 -22.67
C ASP A 46 -65.91 1.79 -23.85
N GLU A 47 -66.38 2.21 -25.04
CA GLU A 47 -66.27 1.41 -26.26
C GLU A 47 -64.82 1.20 -26.72
N VAL A 48 -63.97 2.23 -26.66
CA VAL A 48 -62.53 2.11 -26.97
C VAL A 48 -61.84 1.16 -26.01
N VAL A 49 -62.15 1.23 -24.72
CA VAL A 49 -61.61 0.32 -23.70
C VAL A 49 -62.05 -1.12 -24.00
N LEU A 50 -63.34 -1.34 -24.28
CA LEU A 50 -63.88 -2.65 -24.61
C LEU A 50 -63.17 -3.28 -25.82
N TRP A 51 -63.00 -2.52 -26.90
CA TRP A 51 -62.30 -2.98 -28.10
C TRP A 51 -60.81 -3.24 -27.87
N THR A 52 -60.15 -2.38 -27.08
CA THR A 52 -58.74 -2.56 -26.72
C THR A 52 -58.53 -3.86 -25.94
N GLU A 53 -59.37 -4.13 -24.94
CA GLU A 53 -59.30 -5.37 -24.16
C GLU A 53 -59.63 -6.61 -24.99
N TYR A 54 -60.64 -6.52 -25.86
CA TYR A 54 -61.01 -7.62 -26.74
C TYR A 54 -59.86 -7.99 -27.69
N LEU A 55 -59.24 -6.99 -28.34
CA LEU A 55 -58.16 -7.20 -29.30
C LEU A 55 -56.85 -7.62 -28.62
N ALA A 56 -56.57 -7.15 -27.39
CA ALA A 56 -55.39 -7.57 -26.63
C ALA A 56 -55.35 -9.10 -26.42
N ARG A 57 -56.51 -9.75 -26.24
CA ARG A 57 -56.61 -11.22 -26.09
C ARG A 57 -56.13 -11.99 -27.33
N LEU A 58 -56.17 -11.39 -28.51
CA LEU A 58 -55.66 -12.00 -29.74
C LEU A 58 -54.12 -12.09 -29.72
N VAL A 59 -53.47 -11.20 -28.98
CA VAL A 59 -52.00 -11.11 -28.89
C VAL A 59 -51.43 -12.15 -27.93
N ASP A 60 -52.21 -12.67 -26.98
CA ASP A 60 -51.77 -13.69 -26.01
C ASP A 60 -51.25 -14.98 -26.67
N ALA A 61 -51.71 -15.29 -27.89
CA ALA A 61 -51.26 -16.46 -28.65
C ALA A 61 -49.91 -16.26 -29.36
N ILE A 62 -49.36 -15.04 -29.36
CA ILE A 62 -48.12 -14.70 -30.06
C ILE A 62 -46.92 -14.92 -29.10
N PRO A 63 -45.91 -15.72 -29.47
CA PRO A 63 -44.75 -15.97 -28.62
C PRO A 63 -43.91 -14.70 -28.42
N GLU A 64 -43.44 -14.47 -27.19
CA GLU A 64 -42.57 -13.33 -26.87
C GLU A 64 -41.20 -13.47 -27.54
N THR A 65 -40.74 -12.41 -28.19
CA THR A 65 -39.38 -12.29 -28.71
C THR A 65 -38.70 -11.05 -28.15
N ALA A 66 -37.59 -11.26 -27.45
CA ALA A 66 -36.82 -10.17 -26.87
C ALA A 66 -36.18 -9.29 -27.96
N PRO A 67 -36.46 -7.97 -27.99
CA PRO A 67 -35.81 -7.06 -28.93
C PRO A 67 -34.35 -6.85 -28.55
N ALA A 68 -33.54 -6.39 -29.51
CA ALA A 68 -32.13 -6.07 -29.26
C ALA A 68 -32.00 -5.00 -28.15
N ALA A 69 -31.09 -5.21 -27.20
CA ALA A 69 -30.89 -4.30 -26.07
C ALA A 69 -30.59 -2.84 -26.48
N ALA A 70 -30.07 -2.62 -27.69
CA ALA A 70 -29.86 -1.29 -28.24
C ALA A 70 -31.17 -0.52 -28.48
N VAL A 71 -32.25 -1.20 -28.89
CA VAL A 71 -33.56 -0.59 -29.11
C VAL A 71 -34.14 -0.08 -27.80
N LYS A 72 -34.09 -0.90 -26.74
CA LYS A 72 -34.52 -0.51 -25.40
C LYS A 72 -33.77 0.73 -24.90
N ARG A 73 -32.44 0.75 -25.04
CA ARG A 73 -31.62 1.90 -24.64
C ARG A 73 -31.99 3.17 -25.41
N ARG A 74 -32.26 3.05 -26.71
CA ARG A 74 -32.68 4.21 -27.53
C ARG A 74 -34.02 4.75 -27.08
N ILE A 75 -35.00 3.88 -26.82
CA ILE A 75 -36.32 4.29 -26.31
C ILE A 75 -36.18 4.98 -24.96
N GLU A 76 -35.40 4.42 -24.03
CA GLU A 76 -35.16 5.01 -22.71
C GLU A 76 -34.49 6.38 -22.81
N ALA A 77 -33.48 6.52 -23.68
CA ALA A 77 -32.79 7.79 -23.89
C ALA A 77 -33.71 8.86 -24.51
N THR A 78 -34.59 8.49 -25.45
CA THR A 78 -35.55 9.41 -26.07
C THR A 78 -36.67 9.80 -25.10
N ALA A 79 -37.23 8.84 -24.36
CA ALA A 79 -38.37 9.07 -23.48
C ALA A 79 -38.00 9.80 -22.18
N PHE A 80 -36.81 9.52 -21.63
CA PHE A 80 -36.42 10.00 -20.30
C PHE A 80 -35.13 10.85 -20.30
N GLY A 81 -34.50 11.02 -21.46
CA GLY A 81 -33.19 11.67 -21.58
C GLY A 81 -32.01 10.76 -21.22
N GLU A 82 -30.79 11.17 -21.60
CA GLU A 82 -29.55 10.42 -21.31
C GLU A 82 -29.26 10.26 -19.81
N THR A 83 -30.01 10.93 -18.93
CA THR A 83 -29.84 10.91 -17.48
C THR A 83 -30.19 9.55 -16.85
N LEU A 84 -31.00 8.71 -17.53
CA LEU A 84 -31.24 7.32 -17.13
C LEU A 84 -30.20 6.34 -17.68
N GLY A 85 -29.26 6.82 -18.50
CA GLY A 85 -28.04 6.12 -18.90
C GLY A 85 -27.21 5.82 -17.67
N ARG A 86 -27.52 4.68 -17.05
CA ARG A 86 -26.86 4.04 -15.93
C ARG A 86 -25.44 4.55 -15.80
N ARG A 87 -25.16 5.24 -14.69
CA ARG A 87 -23.81 5.56 -14.23
C ARG A 87 -23.07 4.24 -14.06
N SER A 88 -22.63 3.65 -15.17
CA SER A 88 -21.78 2.49 -15.24
C SER A 88 -20.44 3.00 -14.75
N ARG A 89 -20.32 3.10 -13.43
CA ARG A 89 -19.05 3.28 -12.77
C ARG A 89 -18.28 2.03 -13.10
N SER A 90 -17.49 2.10 -14.16
CA SER A 90 -16.53 1.07 -14.51
C SER A 90 -15.82 0.68 -13.21
N PRO A 91 -15.85 -0.60 -12.80
CA PRO A 91 -15.20 -1.02 -11.56
C PRO A 91 -13.73 -0.61 -11.59
N LEU A 92 -13.12 -0.58 -12.78
CA LEU A 92 -11.77 -0.08 -13.01
C LEU A 92 -11.58 1.38 -12.56
N ARG A 93 -12.53 2.28 -12.84
CA ARG A 93 -12.48 3.69 -12.39
C ARG A 93 -12.59 3.85 -10.88
N GLN A 94 -13.18 2.89 -10.17
CA GLN A 94 -13.21 2.89 -8.70
C GLN A 94 -11.88 2.44 -8.08
N ILE A 95 -11.05 1.68 -8.83
CA ILE A 95 -9.79 1.12 -8.31
C ILE A 95 -8.59 2.04 -8.64
N ILE A 96 -8.69 2.93 -9.64
CA ILE A 96 -7.65 3.91 -10.00
C ILE A 96 -7.07 4.68 -8.78
N PRO A 97 -7.87 5.26 -7.87
CA PRO A 97 -7.29 5.98 -6.72
C PRO A 97 -6.51 5.06 -5.77
N TYR A 98 -6.92 3.79 -5.63
CA TYR A 98 -6.20 2.79 -4.84
C TYR A 98 -4.89 2.35 -5.52
N GLY A 99 -4.88 2.26 -6.86
CA GLY A 99 -3.67 1.98 -7.64
C GLY A 99 -2.62 3.07 -7.52
N ILE A 100 -3.04 4.34 -7.57
CA ILE A 100 -2.13 5.50 -7.40
C ILE A 100 -1.60 5.56 -5.95
N GLY A 101 -2.47 5.36 -4.96
CA GLY A 101 -2.06 5.32 -3.54
C GLY A 101 -1.06 4.20 -3.24
N GLY A 102 -1.30 3.00 -3.79
CA GLY A 102 -0.38 1.87 -3.65
C GLY A 102 0.99 2.13 -4.27
N ALA A 103 1.04 2.73 -5.46
CA ALA A 103 2.30 3.07 -6.13
C ALA A 103 3.12 4.11 -5.36
N LEU A 104 2.47 5.15 -4.81
CA LEU A 104 3.14 6.16 -4.00
C LEU A 104 3.67 5.59 -2.68
N ALA A 105 2.91 4.73 -2.02
CA ALA A 105 3.35 4.05 -0.80
C ALA A 105 4.55 3.12 -1.06
N ALA A 106 4.52 2.35 -2.16
CA ALA A 106 5.64 1.49 -2.56
C ALA A 106 6.90 2.31 -2.90
N MET A 107 6.75 3.44 -3.59
CA MET A 107 7.86 4.33 -3.92
C MET A 107 8.45 5.00 -2.67
N ALA A 108 7.60 5.43 -1.73
CA ALA A 108 8.04 5.98 -0.46
C ALA A 108 8.79 4.94 0.40
N LEU A 109 8.29 3.69 0.43
CA LEU A 109 8.97 2.59 1.11
C LEU A 109 10.31 2.27 0.45
N TRP A 110 10.35 2.18 -0.88
CA TRP A 110 11.59 1.95 -1.63
C TRP A 110 12.62 3.06 -1.39
N ALA A 111 12.19 4.33 -1.41
CA ALA A 111 13.06 5.45 -1.07
C ALA A 111 13.54 5.36 0.39
N ALA A 112 12.66 5.06 1.34
CA ALA A 112 13.03 4.93 2.75
C ALA A 112 14.07 3.82 2.98
N VAL A 113 13.96 2.69 2.28
CA VAL A 113 14.97 1.61 2.31
C VAL A 113 16.27 2.05 1.62
N SER A 114 16.18 2.66 0.44
CA SER A 114 17.36 3.05 -0.35
C SER A 114 18.19 4.15 0.31
N PHE A 115 17.55 5.03 1.07
CA PHE A 115 18.20 6.09 1.85
C PHE A 115 18.48 5.67 3.30
N GLY A 116 18.29 4.39 3.67
CA GLY A 116 18.62 3.88 5.01
C GLY A 116 17.74 4.42 6.14
N LEU A 117 16.62 5.08 5.83
CA LEU A 117 15.64 5.59 6.80
C LEU A 117 14.89 4.45 7.51
N VAL A 118 14.81 3.27 6.89
CA VAL A 118 14.22 2.05 7.45
C VAL A 118 15.18 0.90 7.19
N GLY A 119 15.78 0.37 8.25
CA GLY A 119 16.76 -0.72 8.18
C GLY A 119 18.11 -0.24 7.66
N GLY A 120 18.83 0.54 8.47
CA GLY A 120 20.19 0.96 8.17
C GLY A 120 21.11 -0.24 8.01
N GLY A 121 21.57 -0.46 6.76
CA GLY A 121 22.64 -1.36 6.37
C GLY A 121 22.34 -2.84 6.59
N GLY A 122 22.79 -3.70 5.66
CA GLY A 122 23.09 -5.08 6.05
C GLY A 122 24.09 -5.09 7.20
N PRO A 123 24.41 -6.26 7.80
CA PRO A 123 25.52 -6.31 8.75
C PRO A 123 26.77 -5.86 8.00
N GLU A 124 27.17 -4.61 8.22
CA GLU A 124 28.50 -4.13 7.88
C GLU A 124 29.44 -5.17 8.51
N GLN A 125 30.38 -5.70 7.73
CA GLN A 125 31.38 -6.62 8.24
C GLN A 125 32.67 -5.83 8.48
N PRO A 126 33.35 -6.05 9.62
CA PRO A 126 34.63 -5.41 9.82
C PRO A 126 35.62 -5.92 8.76
N VAL A 127 36.55 -5.08 8.33
CA VAL A 127 37.64 -5.48 7.43
C VAL A 127 38.87 -5.96 8.20
N LEU A 128 39.00 -5.52 9.46
CA LEU A 128 40.06 -5.91 10.38
C LEU A 128 39.44 -6.23 11.74
N VAL A 129 39.98 -7.23 12.42
CA VAL A 129 39.57 -7.65 13.76
C VAL A 129 40.77 -7.93 14.66
N ALA A 130 40.54 -7.78 15.97
CA ALA A 130 41.47 -8.19 17.01
C ALA A 130 40.70 -8.64 18.25
N ASP A 131 41.07 -9.81 18.77
CA ASP A 131 40.47 -10.39 19.98
C ASP A 131 41.50 -10.37 21.11
N VAL A 132 41.33 -9.44 22.05
CA VAL A 132 42.24 -9.27 23.19
C VAL A 132 41.68 -9.98 24.42
N THR A 133 42.38 -11.02 24.86
CA THR A 133 42.11 -11.67 26.15
C THR A 133 42.97 -11.04 27.24
N LEU A 134 42.37 -10.69 28.38
CA LEU A 134 43.10 -10.12 29.50
C LEU A 134 43.70 -11.22 30.39
N GLU A 135 44.96 -11.04 30.82
CA GLU A 135 45.71 -12.03 31.60
C GLU A 135 45.16 -12.20 33.03
N ASP A 136 44.69 -11.10 33.63
CA ASP A 136 44.28 -11.05 35.05
C ASP A 136 42.76 -10.97 35.26
N LEU A 137 41.97 -10.89 34.19
CA LEU A 137 40.53 -10.69 34.24
C LEU A 137 39.81 -11.63 33.27
N PRO A 138 38.66 -12.22 33.65
CA PRO A 138 37.82 -12.98 32.73
C PRO A 138 37.03 -12.03 31.81
N VAL A 139 37.75 -11.14 31.13
CA VAL A 139 37.23 -10.14 30.21
C VAL A 139 37.90 -10.38 28.87
N ALA A 140 37.09 -10.52 27.81
CA ALA A 140 37.55 -10.51 26.44
C ALA A 140 37.09 -9.21 25.75
N ILE A 141 37.93 -8.65 24.90
CA ILE A 141 37.61 -7.47 24.11
C ILE A 141 37.74 -7.83 22.64
N HIS A 142 36.66 -7.65 21.89
CA HIS A 142 36.63 -7.79 20.45
C HIS A 142 36.63 -6.40 19.82
N ALA A 143 37.62 -6.12 18.98
CA ALA A 143 37.70 -4.89 18.21
C ALA A 143 37.51 -5.21 16.73
N GLY A 144 36.65 -4.46 16.04
CA GLY A 144 36.40 -4.60 14.61
C GLY A 144 36.41 -3.24 13.91
N TYR A 145 37.24 -3.07 12.89
CA TYR A 145 37.32 -1.84 12.11
C TYR A 145 36.48 -1.92 10.84
N PHE A 146 35.65 -0.90 10.62
CA PHE A 146 34.76 -0.76 9.49
C PHE A 146 35.29 0.33 8.56
N ALA A 147 35.86 -0.07 7.41
CA ALA A 147 36.53 0.86 6.51
C ALA A 147 35.60 1.90 5.87
N GLU A 148 34.35 1.53 5.61
CA GLU A 148 33.37 2.43 4.99
C GLU A 148 32.87 3.47 6.01
N ALA A 149 32.58 3.06 7.24
CA ALA A 149 32.22 3.97 8.33
C ALA A 149 33.41 4.77 8.90
N GLY A 150 34.65 4.27 8.76
CA GLY A 150 35.82 4.84 9.43
C GLY A 150 35.80 4.66 10.94
N GLU A 151 35.11 3.63 11.44
CA GLU A 151 34.84 3.42 12.86
C GLU A 151 35.42 2.11 13.38
N LEU A 152 35.92 2.14 14.62
CA LEU A 152 36.32 0.96 15.39
C LEU A 152 35.21 0.60 16.38
N LEU A 153 34.58 -0.55 16.18
CA LEU A 153 33.66 -1.14 17.14
C LEU A 153 34.46 -1.91 18.18
N VAL A 154 34.29 -1.55 19.46
CA VAL A 154 34.87 -2.25 20.60
C VAL A 154 33.74 -2.90 21.39
N ILE A 155 33.81 -4.21 21.55
CA ILE A 155 32.85 -5.03 22.29
C ILE A 155 33.57 -5.65 23.48
N ARG A 156 33.02 -5.48 24.68
CA ARG A 156 33.49 -6.18 25.89
C ARG A 156 32.63 -7.43 26.08
N GLU A 157 33.18 -8.60 25.78
CA GLU A 157 32.51 -9.88 26.01
C GLU A 157 32.76 -10.34 27.45
N GLN A 158 31.73 -10.18 28.28
CA GLN A 158 31.67 -10.63 29.67
C GLN A 158 32.77 -10.02 30.59
N GLY A 159 32.54 -10.13 31.89
CA GLY A 159 33.43 -9.58 32.91
C GLY A 159 33.29 -8.07 33.16
N GLU A 160 33.67 -7.68 34.37
CA GLU A 160 33.57 -6.31 34.86
C GLU A 160 34.93 -5.63 34.86
N VAL A 161 34.94 -4.36 34.47
CA VAL A 161 36.10 -3.49 34.66
C VAL A 161 36.24 -3.19 36.16
N PRO A 162 37.41 -3.43 36.80
CA PRO A 162 37.60 -3.20 38.22
C PRO A 162 37.16 -1.81 38.69
N ALA A 163 36.63 -1.75 39.92
CA ALA A 163 36.27 -0.48 40.54
C ALA A 163 37.53 0.39 40.71
N GLY A 164 37.44 1.65 40.29
CA GLY A 164 38.55 2.62 40.43
C GLY A 164 39.65 2.53 39.36
N ALA A 165 39.46 1.76 38.29
CA ALA A 165 40.39 1.74 37.15
C ALA A 165 39.65 1.55 35.82
N ASP A 166 40.01 2.29 34.77
CA ASP A 166 39.45 2.10 33.42
C ASP A 166 40.35 1.20 32.59
N LEU A 167 39.79 0.58 31.56
CA LEU A 167 40.58 -0.10 30.53
C LEU A 167 40.69 0.84 29.34
N GLU A 168 41.90 0.99 28.81
CA GLU A 168 42.16 1.80 27.62
C GLU A 168 42.79 0.94 26.53
N LEU A 169 42.29 1.11 25.30
CA LEU A 169 42.74 0.39 24.12
C LEU A 169 43.77 1.23 23.38
N TRP A 170 44.85 0.59 22.95
CA TRP A 170 45.99 1.24 22.30
C TRP A 170 46.34 0.51 21.00
N LEU A 171 46.70 1.29 19.98
CA LEU A 171 47.40 0.82 18.81
C LEU A 171 48.91 0.83 19.09
N VAL A 172 49.57 -0.31 18.91
CA VAL A 172 51.01 -0.46 19.10
C VAL A 172 51.65 -0.92 17.80
N GLN A 173 52.64 -0.18 17.34
CA GLN A 173 53.47 -0.51 16.19
C GLN A 173 54.94 -0.56 16.60
N GLU A 174 55.73 -1.37 15.92
CA GLU A 174 57.15 -1.49 16.20
C GLU A 174 57.89 -0.17 15.90
N GLY A 175 58.58 0.38 16.90
CA GLY A 175 59.35 1.62 16.75
C GLY A 175 58.53 2.92 16.82
N ALA A 176 57.21 2.85 17.03
CA ALA A 176 56.35 4.01 17.22
C ALA A 176 55.79 4.09 18.66
N ALA A 177 55.40 5.29 19.08
CA ALA A 177 54.70 5.46 20.35
C ALA A 177 53.27 4.90 20.25
N PRO A 178 52.74 4.23 21.30
CA PRO A 178 51.35 3.78 21.32
C PRO A 178 50.36 4.93 21.10
N VAL A 179 49.30 4.67 20.35
CA VAL A 179 48.22 5.63 20.08
C VAL A 179 46.95 5.16 20.79
N SER A 180 46.34 6.01 21.62
CA SER A 180 45.06 5.67 22.27
C SER A 180 43.95 5.57 21.22
N LEU A 181 43.20 4.47 21.27
CA LEU A 181 41.99 4.22 20.49
C LEU A 181 40.72 4.46 21.31
N GLY A 182 40.86 4.85 22.58
CA GLY A 182 39.77 5.15 23.49
C GLY A 182 39.58 4.11 24.60
N LEU A 183 38.64 4.41 25.48
CA LEU A 183 38.34 3.58 26.64
C LEU A 183 37.50 2.37 26.25
N VAL A 184 37.68 1.24 26.91
CA VAL A 184 36.72 0.13 26.81
C VAL A 184 35.49 0.54 27.60
N PRO A 185 34.26 0.38 27.07
CA PRO A 185 33.07 0.76 27.80
C PRO A 185 33.00 0.04 29.15
N ARG A 186 32.42 0.69 30.15
CA ARG A 186 32.10 0.08 31.45
C ARG A 186 30.66 -0.43 31.50
N THR A 187 29.72 0.41 31.09
CA THR A 187 28.28 0.15 31.25
C THR A 187 27.72 -0.54 30.00
N GLU A 188 28.07 -0.03 28.82
CA GLU A 188 27.67 -0.58 27.55
C GLU A 188 28.49 -1.83 27.22
N GLU A 189 27.89 -2.81 26.52
CA GLU A 189 28.63 -3.97 26.00
C GLU A 189 29.48 -3.58 24.78
N ARG A 190 29.10 -2.53 24.05
CA ARG A 190 29.74 -2.12 22.79
C ARG A 190 29.73 -0.61 22.59
N VAL A 191 30.81 -0.07 22.02
CA VAL A 191 30.95 1.35 21.62
C VAL A 191 31.66 1.43 20.27
N ARG A 192 31.32 2.44 19.46
CA ARG A 192 32.04 2.76 18.23
C ARG A 192 32.87 4.03 18.41
N TYR A 193 34.12 3.97 17.97
CA TYR A 193 35.06 5.08 18.00
C TYR A 193 35.38 5.51 16.56
N PRO A 194 35.11 6.78 16.17
CA PRO A 194 35.60 7.28 14.89
C PRO A 194 37.12 7.33 14.93
N LEU A 195 37.77 6.79 13.90
CA LEU A 195 39.23 6.84 13.78
C LEU A 195 39.64 7.87 12.74
N ALA A 196 40.72 8.59 13.03
CA ALA A 196 41.36 9.43 12.02
C ALA A 196 41.99 8.54 10.93
N ASP A 197 41.90 8.96 9.67
CA ASP A 197 42.42 8.22 8.50
C ASP A 197 43.86 7.74 8.68
N VAL A 198 44.69 8.56 9.34
CA VAL A 198 46.10 8.26 9.61
C VAL A 198 46.24 7.04 10.53
N VAL A 199 45.44 6.98 11.61
CA VAL A 199 45.44 5.85 12.55
C VAL A 199 44.83 4.61 11.91
N ALA A 200 43.80 4.78 11.09
CA ALA A 200 43.15 3.69 10.39
C ALA A 200 44.09 3.00 9.38
N ALA A 201 44.91 3.77 8.66
CA ALA A 201 45.92 3.22 7.74
C ALA A 201 46.96 2.35 8.45
N ASP A 202 47.21 2.65 9.72
CA ASP A 202 48.20 2.01 10.58
C ASP A 202 47.68 0.76 11.31
N LEU A 203 46.37 0.47 11.27
CA LEU A 203 45.76 -0.70 11.92
C LEU A 203 46.23 -2.02 11.33
N GLY A 204 46.40 -2.10 10.01
CA GLY A 204 46.74 -3.35 9.32
C GLY A 204 48.12 -3.87 9.72
N GLY A 205 48.17 -5.00 10.42
CA GLY A 205 49.43 -5.61 10.89
C GLY A 205 50.00 -4.99 12.17
N ALA A 206 49.28 -4.09 12.83
CA ALA A 206 49.63 -3.60 14.15
C ALA A 206 49.16 -4.56 15.26
N THR A 207 49.52 -4.23 16.50
CA THR A 207 49.07 -4.94 17.70
C THR A 207 48.16 -4.03 18.50
N LEU A 208 47.00 -4.52 18.92
CA LEU A 208 46.21 -3.86 19.96
C LEU A 208 46.72 -4.26 21.33
N ALA A 209 46.81 -3.28 22.23
CA ALA A 209 47.13 -3.48 23.63
C ALA A 209 46.04 -2.89 24.51
N VAL A 210 45.79 -3.50 25.65
CA VAL A 210 44.85 -3.01 26.66
C VAL A 210 45.61 -2.74 27.95
N SER A 211 45.51 -1.53 28.47
CA SER A 211 46.10 -1.17 29.77
C SER A 211 45.03 -0.88 30.81
N ARG A 212 45.40 -1.04 32.08
CA ARG A 212 44.56 -0.67 33.22
C ARG A 212 44.95 0.70 33.76
N GLU A 213 44.17 1.71 33.42
CA GLU A 213 44.44 3.11 33.70
C GLU A 213 43.67 3.62 34.92
N PRO A 214 44.05 4.77 35.50
CA PRO A 214 43.21 5.48 36.45
C PRO A 214 41.83 5.82 35.86
N PRO A 215 40.82 6.17 36.69
CA PRO A 215 39.54 6.63 36.20
C PRO A 215 39.69 7.83 35.26
N GLY A 216 39.11 7.72 34.06
CA GLY A 216 39.26 8.69 32.97
C GLY A 216 40.32 8.31 31.93
N GLY A 217 41.09 7.25 32.12
CA GLY A 217 42.16 6.83 31.21
C GLY A 217 43.52 7.48 31.49
N SER A 218 44.45 7.28 30.58
CA SER A 218 45.75 7.93 30.59
C SER A 218 45.63 9.43 30.34
N THR A 219 46.41 10.20 31.10
CA THR A 219 46.53 11.66 30.93
C THR A 219 47.83 12.07 30.24
N THR A 220 48.72 11.12 29.96
CA THR A 220 50.06 11.37 29.42
C THR A 220 50.15 11.11 27.92
N GLY A 221 49.12 10.53 27.31
CA GLY A 221 49.15 10.06 25.93
C GLY A 221 49.94 8.75 25.73
N LEU A 222 50.35 8.10 26.83
CA LEU A 222 50.99 6.78 26.86
C LEU A 222 50.32 5.94 27.95
N PRO A 223 50.39 4.60 27.90
CA PRO A 223 49.89 3.77 29.00
C PRO A 223 50.54 4.19 30.34
N THR A 224 49.74 4.55 31.34
CA THR A 224 50.25 4.91 32.69
C THR A 224 50.17 3.74 33.67
N GLY A 225 49.32 2.76 33.36
CA GLY A 225 49.18 1.53 34.10
C GLY A 225 49.79 0.30 33.42
N PRO A 226 49.66 -0.89 34.04
CA PRO A 226 50.13 -2.13 33.43
C PRO A 226 49.30 -2.46 32.18
N VAL A 227 49.99 -2.96 31.15
CA VAL A 227 49.35 -3.61 30.00
C VAL A 227 48.90 -5.00 30.45
N VAL A 228 47.62 -5.30 30.26
CA VAL A 228 46.93 -6.49 30.77
C VAL A 228 46.50 -7.46 29.67
N GLY A 229 46.72 -7.11 28.40
CA GLY A 229 46.44 -7.97 27.26
C GLY A 229 46.91 -7.35 25.96
N THR A 230 47.25 -8.20 24.98
CA THR A 230 47.60 -7.77 23.62
C THR A 230 47.08 -8.76 22.58
N ALA A 231 46.79 -8.30 21.37
CA ALA A 231 46.44 -9.15 20.24
C ALA A 231 46.85 -8.52 18.90
N PRO A 232 47.27 -9.31 17.90
CA PRO A 232 47.53 -8.80 16.56
C PRO A 232 46.21 -8.39 15.88
N VAL A 233 46.27 -7.34 15.06
CA VAL A 233 45.18 -6.95 14.16
C VAL A 233 45.28 -7.75 12.87
N LEU A 234 44.22 -8.49 12.55
CA LEU A 234 44.15 -9.41 11.42
C LEU A 234 43.00 -9.02 10.47
N PRO A 235 43.08 -9.33 9.17
CA PRO A 235 41.92 -9.30 8.28
C PRO A 235 40.78 -10.19 8.81
N PHE A 236 39.54 -9.71 8.69
CA PHE A 236 38.34 -10.47 9.06
C PHE A 236 38.05 -11.61 8.07
#